data_AF-A0A2N7WGT4-F1
#
_entry.id   AF-A0A2N7WGT4-F1
#
_cell.length_a   1.000
_cell.length_b   1.000
_cell.length_c   1.000
_cell.angle_alpha   90.00
_cell.angle_beta   90.00
_cell.angle_gamma   90.00
#
_symmetry.space_group_name_H-M   'P 1'
#
loop_
_entity.id
_entity.type
_entity.pdbx_description
1 polymer ?
#
loop_
_entity_poly.entity_id
_entity_poly.type
_entity_poly.pdbx_seq_one_letter_code
_entity_poly.pdbx_strand_id
1 'polypeptide(L)'
;MTIGELLDAAKRKLGSLGAVARQFGFEQSRLSAWRSGTRKPDAGEIMMLAEMAGLPPFETLAKIEQELDEKHQSVWARALGNLRAAGVAATVILGLVIYSMTPKTASAAVTNFVTPSPASAAPHQESRAGSVEIMSN
;
A
#
# COMPACT_ATOMS: atom_id res chain seq x y z
N MET A 1 12.89 15.41 -1.85
CA MET A 1 13.81 14.63 -2.69
C MET A 1 13.29 14.71 -4.11
N THR A 2 14.13 15.10 -5.06
CA THR A 2 13.75 15.25 -6.47
C THR A 2 14.19 14.04 -7.30
N ILE A 3 13.67 13.92 -8.52
CA ILE A 3 14.10 12.86 -9.45
C ILE A 3 15.61 12.91 -9.75
N GLY A 4 16.19 14.11 -9.81
CA GLY A 4 17.63 14.30 -10.00
C GLY A 4 18.45 13.74 -8.85
N GLU A 5 18.00 13.96 -7.61
CA GLU A 5 18.65 13.41 -6.41
C GLU A 5 18.53 11.89 -6.34
N LEU A 6 17.40 11.32 -6.76
CA LEU A 6 17.20 9.87 -6.83
C LEU A 6 18.15 9.22 -7.85
N LEU A 7 18.30 9.84 -9.02
CA LEU A 7 19.26 9.41 -10.04
C LEU A 7 20.70 9.47 -9.53
N ASP A 8 21.05 10.54 -8.80
CA ASP A 8 22.37 10.68 -8.20
C ASP A 8 22.62 9.63 -7.09
N ALA A 9 21.59 9.29 -6.31
CA ALA A 9 21.66 8.22 -5.31
C ALA A 9 21.88 6.84 -5.95
N ALA A 10 21.13 6.51 -7.00
CA ALA A 10 21.32 5.27 -7.74
C ALA A 10 22.69 5.22 -8.44
N LYS A 11 23.13 6.35 -9.04
CA LYS A 11 24.48 6.48 -9.61
C LYS A 11 25.57 6.20 -8.58
N ARG A 12 25.44 6.68 -7.35
CA ARG A 12 26.43 6.44 -6.28
C ARG A 12 26.53 4.95 -5.91
N LYS A 13 25.43 4.21 -5.97
CA LYS A 13 25.41 2.75 -5.71
C LYS A 13 25.94 1.92 -6.87
N LEU A 14 25.58 2.28 -8.10
CA LEU A 14 25.93 1.55 -9.33
C LEU A 14 27.23 2.04 -10.00
N GLY A 15 27.82 3.12 -9.50
CA GLY A 15 29.05 3.73 -9.99
C GLY A 15 28.88 4.71 -11.17
N SER A 16 27.88 4.52 -12.04
CA SER A 16 27.66 5.41 -13.19
C SER A 16 26.20 5.48 -13.64
N LEU A 17 25.82 6.58 -14.32
CA LEU A 17 24.50 6.73 -14.93
C LEU A 17 24.30 5.75 -16.09
N GLY A 18 25.36 5.39 -16.81
CA GLY A 18 25.31 4.35 -17.84
C GLY A 18 24.99 2.97 -17.24
N ALA A 19 25.50 2.65 -16.04
CA ALA A 19 25.13 1.42 -15.33
C ALA A 19 23.66 1.43 -14.90
N VAL A 20 23.13 2.57 -14.46
CA VAL A 20 21.69 2.74 -14.19
C VAL A 20 20.89 2.48 -15.46
N ALA A 21 21.19 3.15 -16.57
CA ALA A 21 20.46 2.98 -17.84
C ALA A 21 20.47 1.52 -18.34
N ARG A 22 21.62 0.83 -18.21
CA ARG A 22 21.75 -0.59 -18.54
C ARG A 22 20.84 -1.48 -17.70
N GLN A 23 20.68 -1.21 -16.41
CA GLN A 23 19.76 -1.98 -15.56
C GLN A 23 18.29 -1.84 -15.96
N PHE A 24 17.92 -0.69 -16.53
CA PHE A 24 16.58 -0.49 -17.07
C PHE A 24 16.40 -1.00 -18.50
N GLY A 25 17.48 -1.35 -19.20
CA GLY A 25 17.43 -1.77 -20.60
C GLY A 25 17.04 -0.65 -21.58
N PHE A 26 17.33 0.61 -21.25
CA PHE A 26 17.06 1.75 -22.15
C PHE A 26 18.28 2.67 -22.33
N GLU A 27 18.17 3.60 -23.28
CA GLU A 27 19.19 4.61 -23.58
C GLU A 27 19.39 5.63 -22.46
N GLN A 28 20.63 6.08 -22.26
CA GLN A 28 20.98 7.07 -21.24
C GLN A 28 20.27 8.42 -21.44
N SER A 29 19.92 8.77 -22.68
CA SER A 29 19.18 9.98 -23.02
C SER A 29 17.83 10.08 -22.29
N ARG A 30 17.21 8.94 -21.96
CA ARG A 30 15.97 8.89 -21.18
C ARG A 30 16.18 9.39 -19.75
N LEU A 31 17.31 9.05 -19.12
CA LEU A 31 17.67 9.55 -17.78
C LEU A 31 17.89 11.07 -17.80
N SER A 32 18.51 11.58 -18.87
CA SER A 32 18.68 13.02 -19.06
C SER A 32 17.34 13.74 -19.20
N ALA A 33 16.39 13.15 -19.94
CA ALA A 33 15.03 13.70 -20.10
C ALA A 33 14.23 13.71 -18.79
N TRP A 34 14.46 12.73 -17.89
CA TRP A 34 13.90 12.76 -16.54
C TRP A 34 14.50 13.87 -15.70
N ARG A 35 15.83 14.05 -15.77
CA ARG A 35 16.53 15.08 -15.01
C ARG A 35 16.14 16.49 -15.44
N SER A 36 15.87 16.71 -16.72
CA SER A 36 15.40 18.00 -17.24
C SER A 36 13.90 18.23 -17.02
N GLY A 37 13.15 17.23 -16.56
CA GLY A 37 11.69 17.30 -16.44
C GLY A 37 10.94 17.29 -17.78
N THR A 38 11.66 17.14 -18.91
CA THR A 38 11.05 17.04 -20.25
C THR A 38 10.16 15.80 -20.36
N ARG A 39 10.51 14.74 -19.64
CA ARG A 39 9.72 13.52 -19.53
C ARG A 39 9.61 13.12 -18.06
N LYS A 40 8.41 12.79 -17.61
CA LYS A 40 8.22 12.21 -16.27
C LYS A 40 8.49 10.70 -16.32
N PRO A 41 9.27 10.16 -15.37
CA PRO A 41 9.33 8.72 -15.17
C PRO A 41 7.99 8.22 -14.65
N ASP A 42 7.64 6.96 -14.97
CA ASP A 42 6.46 6.32 -14.41
C ASP A 42 6.71 5.80 -12.98
N ALA A 43 5.64 5.43 -12.28
CA ALA A 43 5.71 4.96 -10.91
C ALA A 43 6.60 3.72 -10.74
N GLY A 44 6.57 2.79 -11.71
CA GLY A 44 7.43 1.60 -11.70
C GLY A 44 8.89 1.98 -11.89
N GLU A 45 9.17 2.91 -12.80
CA GLU A 45 10.52 3.43 -13.05
C GLU A 45 11.10 4.09 -11.79
N ILE A 46 10.30 4.88 -11.07
CA ILE A 46 10.72 5.53 -9.79
C ILE A 46 11.00 4.49 -8.72
N MET A 47 10.12 3.48 -8.57
CA MET A 47 10.30 2.42 -7.56
C MET A 47 11.56 1.60 -7.83
N MET A 48 11.82 1.23 -9.08
CA MET A 48 13.02 0.48 -9.45
C MET A 48 14.30 1.30 -9.19
N LEU A 49 14.26 2.61 -9.44
CA LEU A 49 15.33 3.54 -9.10
C LEU A 49 15.60 3.61 -7.59
N ALA A 50 14.53 3.62 -6.79
CA ALA A 50 14.63 3.60 -5.33
C ALA A 50 15.27 2.30 -4.82
N GLU A 51 14.89 1.15 -5.38
CA GLU A 51 15.53 -0.13 -5.05
C GLU A 51 17.02 -0.13 -5.38
N MET A 52 17.40 0.36 -6.57
CA MET A 52 18.81 0.50 -6.96
C MET A 52 19.59 1.45 -6.05
N ALA A 53 18.94 2.50 -5.55
CA ALA A 53 19.53 3.44 -4.61
C ALA A 53 19.60 2.88 -3.16
N GLY A 54 18.94 1.77 -2.88
CA GLY A 54 18.79 1.21 -1.53
C GLY A 54 17.87 2.05 -0.64
N LEU A 55 16.90 2.74 -1.24
CA LEU A 55 15.91 3.57 -0.57
C LEU A 55 14.56 2.83 -0.49
N PRO A 56 13.72 3.12 0.52
CA PRO A 56 12.38 2.53 0.61
C PRO A 56 11.53 2.90 -0.62
N PRO A 57 11.09 1.94 -1.46
CA PRO A 57 10.51 2.25 -2.78
C PRO A 57 9.21 3.05 -2.72
N PHE A 58 8.26 2.63 -1.88
CA PHE A 58 6.96 3.30 -1.75
C PHE A 58 7.06 4.70 -1.14
N GLU A 59 7.94 4.88 -0.16
CA GLU A 59 8.18 6.21 0.40
C GLU A 59 8.84 7.13 -0.63
N THR A 60 9.80 6.60 -1.37
CA THR A 60 10.49 7.35 -2.42
C THR A 60 9.53 7.75 -3.52
N LEU A 61 8.70 6.82 -3.99
CA LEU A 61 7.65 7.09 -4.97
C LEU A 61 6.74 8.23 -4.50
N ALA A 62 6.19 8.12 -3.28
CA ALA A 62 5.28 9.13 -2.76
C ALA A 62 5.96 10.52 -2.65
N LYS A 63 7.25 10.58 -2.32
CA LYS A 63 7.99 11.85 -2.26
C LYS A 63 8.21 12.47 -3.64
N ILE A 64 8.54 11.64 -4.63
CA ILE A 64 8.76 12.09 -6.01
C ILE A 64 7.44 12.52 -6.65
N GLU A 65 6.36 11.74 -6.48
CA GLU A 65 5.03 12.08 -6.99
C GLU A 65 4.48 13.36 -6.33
N GLN A 66 4.79 13.60 -5.05
CA GLN A 66 4.49 14.89 -4.43
C GLN A 66 5.22 16.05 -5.13
N GLU A 67 6.48 15.87 -5.53
CA GLU A 67 7.23 16.91 -6.25
C GLU A 67 6.72 17.11 -7.68
N LEU A 68 6.33 16.02 -8.36
CA LEU A 68 5.90 16.05 -9.77
C LEU A 68 4.43 16.45 -9.95
N ASP A 69 3.59 16.24 -8.95
CA ASP A 69 2.14 16.47 -9.00
C ASP A 69 1.64 17.25 -7.78
N GLU A 70 1.76 18.57 -7.87
CA GLU A 70 1.28 19.53 -6.87
C GLU A 70 -0.23 19.39 -6.60
N LYS A 71 -1.03 18.95 -7.59
CA LYS A 71 -2.49 18.87 -7.47
C LYS A 71 -2.91 17.71 -6.56
N HIS A 72 -2.17 16.62 -6.58
CA HIS A 72 -2.47 15.42 -5.80
C HIS A 72 -1.55 15.23 -4.59
N GLN A 73 -0.72 16.23 -4.25
CA GLN A 73 0.18 16.17 -3.10
C GLN A 73 -0.50 15.72 -1.81
N SER A 74 -1.71 16.22 -1.53
CA SER A 74 -2.45 15.89 -0.31
C SER A 74 -2.88 14.42 -0.22
N VAL A 75 -3.11 13.77 -1.36
CA VAL A 75 -3.46 12.34 -1.44
C VAL A 75 -2.23 11.50 -1.13
N TRP A 76 -1.09 11.84 -1.75
CA TRP A 76 0.18 11.16 -1.52
C TRP A 76 0.71 11.35 -0.10
N ALA A 77 0.56 12.55 0.48
CA ALA A 77 0.91 12.83 1.87
C ALA A 77 0.10 11.96 2.85
N ARG A 78 -1.22 11.82 2.62
CA ARG A 78 -2.07 10.91 3.41
C ARG A 78 -1.68 9.45 3.24
N ALA A 79 -1.45 9.00 2.01
CA ALA A 79 -1.03 7.62 1.74
C ALA A 79 0.29 7.29 2.46
N LEU A 80 1.26 8.21 2.43
CA LEU A 80 2.53 8.06 3.14
C LEU A 80 2.36 8.09 4.65
N GLY A 81 1.53 9.00 5.17
CA GLY A 81 1.20 9.08 6.59
C GLY A 81 0.57 7.78 7.11
N ASN A 82 -0.38 7.22 6.36
CA ASN A 82 -1.00 5.94 6.70
C ASN A 82 -0.01 4.78 6.64
N LEU A 83 0.90 4.74 5.65
CA LEU A 83 1.94 3.71 5.55
C LEU A 83 2.91 3.74 6.74
N ARG A 84 3.28 4.95 7.19
CA ARG A 84 4.13 5.16 8.37
C ARG A 84 3.41 4.78 9.66
N ALA A 85 2.16 5.20 9.81
CA ALA A 85 1.32 4.91 10.97
C ALA A 85 0.97 3.42 11.08
N ALA A 86 0.84 2.72 9.95
CA ALA A 86 0.59 1.28 9.88
C ALA A 86 1.81 0.43 10.29
N GLY A 87 2.98 1.03 10.56
CA GLY A 87 4.05 0.37 11.29
C GLY A 87 4.63 -0.86 10.59
N VAL A 88 4.74 -0.87 9.26
CA VAL A 88 5.57 -1.88 8.58
C VAL A 88 7.03 -1.47 8.78
N ALA A 89 7.65 -1.97 9.85
CA ALA A 89 9.09 -1.92 10.06
C ALA A 89 9.77 -2.78 8.96
N ALA A 90 9.90 -2.23 7.75
CA ALA A 90 10.65 -2.86 6.67
C ALA A 90 12.15 -2.62 6.90
N THR A 91 12.74 -3.35 7.84
CA THR A 91 14.19 -3.57 7.84
C THR A 91 14.52 -4.45 6.65
N VAL A 92 14.81 -3.84 5.49
CA VAL A 92 15.40 -4.55 4.35
C VAL A 92 16.87 -4.77 4.68
N ILE A 93 17.17 -5.91 5.31
CA ILE A 93 18.54 -6.41 5.39
C ILE A 93 18.92 -6.79 3.96
N LEU A 94 19.86 -6.04 3.38
CA LEU A 94 20.50 -6.39 2.11
C LEU A 94 21.41 -7.60 2.34
N GLY A 95 20.80 -8.78 2.43
CA GLY A 95 21.45 -10.07 2.50
C GLY A 95 20.96 -10.91 1.33
N LEU A 96 21.90 -11.35 0.49
CA LEU A 96 21.72 -12.15 -0.70
C LEU A 96 21.00 -13.50 -0.40
N VAL A 97 19.68 -13.52 -0.32
CA VAL A 97 18.87 -14.74 -0.15
C VAL A 97 17.78 -14.76 -1.22
N ILE A 98 18.18 -15.06 -2.46
CA ILE A 98 17.26 -15.39 -3.54
C ILE A 98 17.13 -16.92 -3.60
N TYR A 99 16.42 -17.53 -2.64
CA TYR A 99 15.73 -18.82 -2.80
C TYR A 99 15.12 -19.20 -1.46
N SER A 100 13.83 -19.55 -1.44
CA SER A 100 13.12 -20.21 -0.31
C SER A 100 12.49 -19.30 0.75
N MET A 101 11.60 -18.40 0.36
CA MET A 101 10.46 -18.07 1.23
C MET A 101 9.14 -18.36 0.50
N THR A 102 8.56 -19.51 0.85
CA THR A 102 7.17 -19.86 0.60
C THR A 102 6.25 -18.80 1.21
N PRO A 103 5.25 -18.26 0.50
CA PRO A 103 4.32 -17.32 1.10
C PRO A 103 3.46 -18.03 2.15
N LYS A 104 3.62 -17.67 3.43
CA LYS A 104 2.62 -17.96 4.45
C LYS A 104 1.41 -17.08 4.15
N THR A 105 0.29 -17.72 3.80
CA THR A 105 -0.98 -17.09 3.48
C THR A 105 -1.35 -16.03 4.53
N ALA A 106 -1.63 -14.81 4.04
CA ALA A 106 -2.18 -13.74 4.85
C ALA A 106 -3.54 -14.19 5.41
N SER A 107 -3.62 -14.32 6.73
CA SER A 107 -4.89 -14.48 7.43
C SER A 107 -5.57 -13.11 7.46
N ALA A 108 -6.46 -12.85 6.50
CA ALA A 108 -7.36 -11.72 6.57
C ALA A 108 -8.35 -11.95 7.73
N ALA A 109 -8.11 -11.30 8.86
CA ALA A 109 -9.11 -11.20 9.92
C ALA A 109 -10.25 -10.31 9.41
N VAL A 110 -11.38 -10.93 9.04
CA VAL A 110 -12.65 -10.24 8.83
C VAL A 110 -13.07 -9.63 10.17
N THR A 111 -12.97 -8.31 10.28
CA THR A 111 -13.62 -7.55 11.36
C THR A 111 -15.13 -7.56 11.14
N ASN A 112 -15.84 -8.03 12.18
CA ASN A 112 -17.29 -8.20 12.28
C ASN A 112 -18.09 -7.06 11.63
N PHE A 113 -18.77 -7.37 10.53
CA PHE A 113 -19.95 -6.62 10.12
C PHE A 113 -21.13 -7.08 10.98
N VAL A 114 -21.72 -6.12 11.68
CA VAL A 114 -22.99 -6.23 12.41
C VAL A 114 -24.01 -7.02 11.58
N THR A 115 -24.44 -8.18 12.09
CA THR A 115 -25.59 -8.91 11.56
C THR A 115 -26.80 -8.60 12.45
N PRO A 116 -27.91 -8.07 11.93
CA PRO A 116 -29.13 -7.89 12.71
C PRO A 116 -29.71 -9.26 13.12
N SER A 117 -30.18 -9.31 14.37
CA SER A 117 -30.80 -10.47 15.03
C SER A 117 -31.85 -11.17 14.15
N PRO A 118 -31.79 -12.50 13.96
CA PRO A 118 -32.86 -13.24 13.31
C PRO A 118 -34.05 -13.35 14.28
N ALA A 119 -35.22 -12.92 13.82
CA ALA A 119 -36.50 -13.19 14.46
C ALA A 119 -36.62 -14.68 14.79
N SER A 120 -36.59 -15.03 16.07
CA SER A 120 -36.96 -16.37 16.55
C SER A 120 -38.47 -16.43 16.75
N ALA A 121 -39.03 -17.45 16.12
CA ALA A 121 -40.44 -17.80 16.12
C ALA A 121 -41.04 -17.96 17.53
N ALA A 122 -42.33 -17.61 17.61
CA ALA A 122 -43.18 -17.84 18.76
C ALA A 122 -43.17 -19.31 19.23
N PRO A 123 -43.16 -19.59 20.55
CA PRO A 123 -43.48 -20.92 21.03
C PRO A 123 -45.01 -21.10 21.01
N HIS A 124 -45.46 -22.11 20.25
CA HIS A 124 -46.74 -22.76 20.43
C HIS A 124 -46.84 -23.27 21.88
N GLN A 125 -47.86 -22.83 22.62
CA GLN A 125 -48.33 -23.53 23.83
C GLN A 125 -49.81 -23.82 23.62
N GLU A 126 -50.10 -25.09 23.34
CA GLU A 126 -51.44 -25.62 23.08
C GLU A 126 -52.09 -26.11 24.39
N SER A 127 -53.32 -25.62 24.62
CA SER A 127 -54.48 -26.29 25.22
C SER A 127 -54.51 -26.66 26.72
N ARG A 128 -55.35 -25.92 27.46
CA ARG A 128 -56.54 -26.40 28.21
C ARG A 128 -57.26 -25.18 28.81
N ALA A 129 -58.39 -24.73 28.24
CA ALA A 129 -59.77 -25.19 28.47
C ALA A 129 -60.34 -24.81 29.86
N GLY A 130 -61.38 -23.95 29.83
CA GLY A 130 -62.29 -23.60 30.92
C GLY A 130 -61.99 -22.25 31.58
N SER A 131 -62.91 -21.34 31.87
CA SER A 131 -64.33 -21.17 31.56
C SER A 131 -64.65 -19.70 31.89
N VAL A 132 -65.63 -19.14 31.19
CA VAL A 132 -66.20 -17.81 31.44
C VAL A 132 -67.05 -17.85 32.71
N GLU A 133 -66.82 -16.95 33.67
CA GLU A 133 -67.77 -16.54 34.72
C GLU A 133 -67.55 -15.03 35.01
N ILE A 134 -68.34 -14.10 34.43
CA ILE A 134 -69.49 -13.39 35.04
C ILE A 134 -69.53 -13.31 36.57
N MET A 135 -69.40 -12.08 37.12
CA MET A 135 -70.31 -11.38 38.06
C MET A 135 -69.56 -10.48 39.09
N SER A 136 -70.21 -9.36 39.40
CA SER A 136 -69.89 -8.25 40.30
C SER A 136 -69.40 -8.57 41.72
N ASN A 137 -68.69 -7.60 42.32
CA ASN A 137 -69.06 -7.02 43.62
C ASN A 137 -68.55 -5.58 43.74
#